data_AF-A0A260MR04-F1
#
_entry.id   AF-A0A260MR04-F1
#
_cell.length_a   1.000
_cell.length_b   1.000
_cell.length_c   1.000
_cell.angle_alpha   90.00
_cell.angle_beta   90.00
_cell.angle_gamma   90.00
#
_symmetry.space_group_name_H-M   'P 1'
#
loop_
_entity.id
_entity.type
_entity.pdbx_description
1 polymer ?
#
loop_
_entity_poly.entity_id
_entity_poly.type
_entity_poly.pdbx_seq_one_letter_code
_entity_poly.pdbx_strand_id
1 'polypeptide(L)'
;MSEKLWGGRFSTDITDDVLRYTETASVDSRMLEHDLWQNIAHVLMLGRAGINTEPDTKALLAGLLDMESSRADGGLQLDVRQEDVHLNTEFMLIERIGPVGGRMHTARSRNDQVQTDARMVTREWLLDASEELLMFVQDLLGCPESEREAVLPGYTHSQAAQPISVAFWKAAHAQALLRDASRLMDAWKRININPLGACALAGTTFALDRDYTSRLLGFDAPMVNALDATSTRDWTVEVAGAAASGAVNLSRMQEEIVTWSSNEYALAEVHDSFATGSSIMPQKKNPVVAELARGKSGRAVGALVQLLVMEKSVGLGYSCDLQEDKPVYWGALDTYLDTIRLCRRQNLHTAFDGARGRALCWDNFSTATEIANILVSRFDVPFRTAHRITGDLVNAALAAGHTLRNVAFTTTFLREEHDIDISEVDMKQICDPLHTLRSYISAGSTGPTRVSEQQEQGLADVTDRLAEIRQARTRLWEAKAECLRAARSVVGGVSVPELAMEVGV
;
A
#
# COMPACT_ATOMS: atom_id res chain seq x y z
N MET A 1 -7.08 3.52 -46.15
CA MET A 1 -7.39 4.53 -45.13
C MET A 1 -8.44 3.88 -44.23
N SER A 2 -8.06 3.51 -43.01
CA SER A 2 -9.01 2.93 -42.05
C SER A 2 -9.97 4.04 -41.64
N GLU A 3 -11.25 3.89 -41.96
CA GLU A 3 -12.30 4.72 -41.36
C GLU A 3 -12.19 4.56 -39.84
N LYS A 4 -12.01 5.69 -39.13
CA LYS A 4 -12.00 5.69 -37.67
C LYS A 4 -13.40 5.40 -37.15
N LEU A 5 -13.51 4.54 -36.12
CA LEU A 5 -14.79 4.03 -35.60
C LEU A 5 -15.73 5.13 -35.06
N TRP A 6 -15.21 6.33 -34.73
CA TRP A 6 -16.01 7.48 -34.26
C TRP A 6 -16.32 8.52 -35.36
N GLY A 7 -16.00 8.26 -36.63
CA GLY A 7 -16.00 9.24 -37.73
C GLY A 7 -17.39 9.75 -38.19
N GLY A 8 -18.50 9.19 -37.68
CA GLY A 8 -19.83 9.32 -38.28
C GLY A 8 -20.42 10.74 -38.41
N ARG A 9 -19.83 11.77 -37.76
CA ARG A 9 -20.29 13.17 -37.84
C ARG A 9 -19.29 14.14 -38.47
N PHE A 10 -18.04 13.75 -38.69
CA PHE A 10 -16.98 14.68 -39.04
C PHE A 10 -16.74 14.70 -40.56
N SER A 11 -16.69 15.89 -41.15
CA SER A 11 -16.37 16.09 -42.57
C SER A 11 -14.87 16.19 -42.87
N THR A 12 -14.05 16.29 -41.82
CA THR A 12 -12.59 16.43 -41.89
C THR A 12 -11.96 15.60 -40.78
N ASP A 13 -10.80 15.00 -41.07
CA ASP A 13 -10.06 14.24 -40.08
C ASP A 13 -9.49 15.13 -38.97
N ILE A 14 -9.37 14.54 -37.79
CA ILE A 14 -8.63 15.10 -36.65
C ILE A 14 -7.14 15.20 -36.99
N THR A 15 -6.48 16.29 -36.60
CA THR A 15 -5.05 16.51 -36.86
C THR A 15 -4.17 15.60 -36.01
N ASP A 16 -2.98 15.24 -36.51
CA ASP A 16 -1.99 14.41 -35.81
C ASP A 16 -1.58 14.96 -34.43
N ASP A 17 -1.50 16.28 -34.28
CA ASP A 17 -1.14 16.90 -33.00
C ASP A 17 -2.23 16.72 -31.94
N VAL A 18 -3.50 16.76 -32.34
CA VAL A 18 -4.62 16.50 -31.42
C VAL A 18 -4.66 15.01 -31.06
N LEU A 19 -4.44 14.11 -32.03
CA LEU A 19 -4.35 12.67 -31.73
C LEU A 19 -3.27 12.36 -30.72
N ARG A 20 -2.08 12.96 -30.87
CA ARG A 20 -0.97 12.79 -29.92
C ARG A 20 -1.27 13.39 -28.55
N TYR A 21 -2.11 14.42 -28.49
CA TYR A 21 -2.51 15.08 -27.25
C TYR A 21 -3.60 14.30 -26.50
N THR A 22 -4.45 13.57 -27.21
CA THR A 22 -5.62 12.87 -26.62
C THR A 22 -5.47 11.35 -26.54
N GLU A 23 -4.42 10.76 -27.11
CA GLU A 23 -4.21 9.31 -27.01
C GLU A 23 -3.81 8.90 -25.59
N THR A 24 -4.35 7.77 -25.14
CA THR A 24 -4.07 7.16 -23.84
C THR A 24 -3.58 5.73 -23.98
N ALA A 25 -3.43 5.19 -25.19
CA ALA A 25 -3.06 3.81 -25.47
C ALA A 25 -1.78 3.37 -24.74
N SER A 26 -0.79 4.27 -24.63
CA SER A 26 0.45 3.99 -23.89
C SER A 26 0.19 3.72 -22.40
N VAL A 27 -0.68 4.51 -21.76
CA VAL A 27 -1.04 4.41 -20.34
C VAL A 27 -2.02 3.26 -20.10
N ASP A 28 -3.00 3.12 -20.98
CA ASP A 28 -4.09 2.15 -20.89
C ASP A 28 -3.68 0.73 -21.26
N SER A 29 -2.49 0.55 -21.85
CA SER A 29 -1.93 -0.76 -22.18
C SER A 29 -1.92 -1.73 -21.00
N ARG A 30 -1.80 -1.22 -19.76
CA ARG A 30 -1.87 -2.03 -18.54
C ARG A 30 -3.25 -2.66 -18.28
N MET A 31 -4.29 -2.13 -18.91
CA MET A 31 -5.67 -2.59 -18.77
C MET A 31 -6.07 -3.64 -19.81
N LEU A 32 -5.21 -3.96 -20.78
CA LEU A 32 -5.54 -4.86 -21.89
C LEU A 32 -6.05 -6.24 -21.44
N GLU A 33 -5.45 -6.80 -20.39
CA GLU A 33 -5.90 -8.08 -19.83
C GLU A 33 -7.31 -7.99 -19.22
N HIS A 34 -7.58 -6.90 -18.49
CA HIS A 34 -8.87 -6.66 -17.85
C HIS A 34 -9.94 -6.34 -18.90
N ASP A 35 -9.60 -5.56 -19.93
CA ASP A 35 -10.49 -5.26 -21.06
C ASP A 35 -10.89 -6.54 -21.80
N LEU A 36 -9.96 -7.45 -22.10
CA LEU A 36 -10.30 -8.74 -22.72
C LEU A 36 -11.23 -9.58 -21.85
N TRP A 37 -10.95 -9.68 -20.55
CA TRP A 37 -11.82 -10.39 -19.61
C TRP A 37 -13.23 -9.76 -19.56
N GLN A 38 -13.30 -8.43 -19.47
CA GLN A 38 -14.54 -7.66 -19.51
C GLN A 38 -15.31 -7.88 -20.83
N ASN A 39 -14.63 -7.86 -21.97
CA ASN A 39 -15.22 -8.10 -23.28
C ASN A 39 -15.87 -9.48 -23.36
N ILE A 40 -15.19 -10.52 -22.85
CA ILE A 40 -15.74 -11.88 -22.80
C ILE A 40 -16.99 -11.93 -21.92
N ALA A 41 -16.94 -11.33 -20.72
CA ALA A 41 -18.08 -11.29 -19.80
C ALA A 41 -19.28 -10.54 -20.41
N HIS A 42 -19.03 -9.42 -21.09
CA HIS A 42 -20.06 -8.63 -21.77
C HIS A 42 -20.71 -9.40 -22.91
N VAL A 43 -19.92 -10.04 -23.78
CA VAL A 43 -20.46 -10.84 -24.89
C VAL A 43 -21.28 -12.03 -24.39
N LEU A 44 -20.83 -12.71 -23.33
CA LEU A 44 -21.62 -13.75 -22.66
C LEU A 44 -22.98 -13.21 -22.20
N MET A 45 -23.00 -12.03 -21.56
CA MET A 45 -24.24 -11.38 -21.14
C MET A 45 -25.14 -11.01 -22.33
N LEU A 46 -24.58 -10.45 -23.42
CA LEU A 46 -25.36 -10.10 -24.61
C LEU A 46 -26.02 -11.33 -25.25
N GLY A 47 -25.31 -12.45 -25.33
CA GLY A 47 -25.86 -13.71 -25.82
C GLY A 47 -26.94 -14.28 -24.88
N ARG A 48 -26.71 -14.21 -23.55
CA ARG A 48 -27.67 -14.63 -22.52
C ARG A 48 -28.98 -13.84 -22.60
N ALA A 49 -28.88 -12.53 -22.82
CA ALA A 49 -30.02 -11.63 -22.95
C ALA A 49 -30.71 -11.71 -24.33
N GLY A 50 -30.20 -12.54 -25.26
CA GLY A 50 -30.71 -12.65 -26.62
C GLY A 50 -30.51 -11.39 -27.47
N ILE A 51 -29.61 -10.49 -27.05
CA ILE A 51 -29.28 -9.25 -27.78
C ILE A 51 -28.40 -9.59 -28.99
N ASN A 52 -27.43 -10.49 -28.79
CA ASN A 52 -26.69 -11.10 -29.88
C ASN A 52 -27.28 -12.48 -30.22
N THR A 53 -27.25 -12.82 -31.51
CA THR A 53 -27.63 -14.17 -31.96
C THR A 53 -26.60 -15.20 -31.47
N GLU A 54 -26.96 -16.48 -31.40
CA GLU A 54 -26.00 -17.54 -31.05
C GLU A 54 -24.78 -17.58 -31.99
N PRO A 55 -24.94 -17.50 -33.33
CA PRO A 55 -23.78 -17.46 -34.23
C PRO A 55 -22.87 -16.25 -33.99
N ASP A 56 -23.45 -15.06 -33.77
CA ASP A 56 -22.66 -13.85 -33.53
C ASP A 56 -21.92 -13.93 -32.19
N THR A 57 -22.62 -14.39 -31.14
CA THR A 57 -22.03 -14.59 -29.81
C THR A 57 -20.87 -15.57 -29.87
N LYS A 58 -21.05 -16.70 -30.57
CA LYS A 58 -20.01 -17.70 -30.76
C LYS A 58 -18.78 -17.14 -31.49
N ALA A 59 -19.00 -16.38 -32.57
CA ALA A 59 -17.91 -15.77 -33.34
C ALA A 59 -17.12 -14.75 -32.50
N LEU A 60 -17.82 -13.89 -31.76
CA LEU A 60 -17.24 -12.91 -30.85
C LEU A 60 -16.38 -13.57 -29.77
N LEU A 61 -16.92 -14.58 -29.08
CA LEU A 61 -16.19 -15.29 -28.01
C LEU A 61 -14.97 -16.05 -28.56
N ALA A 62 -15.08 -16.66 -29.75
CA ALA A 62 -13.96 -17.33 -30.38
C ALA A 62 -12.81 -16.34 -30.69
N GLY A 63 -13.14 -15.17 -31.25
CA GLY A 63 -12.15 -14.12 -31.52
C GLY A 63 -11.50 -13.57 -30.25
N LEU A 64 -12.29 -13.32 -29.20
CA LEU A 64 -11.76 -12.84 -27.92
C LEU A 64 -10.89 -13.88 -27.20
N LEU A 65 -11.25 -15.17 -27.23
CA LEU A 65 -10.42 -16.24 -26.65
C LEU A 65 -9.10 -16.44 -27.40
N ASP A 66 -9.12 -16.26 -28.73
CA ASP A 66 -7.92 -16.27 -29.57
C ASP A 66 -7.00 -15.07 -29.24
N MET A 67 -7.57 -13.88 -29.04
CA MET A 67 -6.83 -12.69 -28.59
C MET A 67 -6.23 -12.89 -27.19
N GLU A 68 -7.01 -13.39 -26.23
CA GLU A 68 -6.51 -13.68 -24.86
C GLU A 68 -5.37 -14.70 -24.89
N SER A 69 -5.42 -15.69 -25.79
CA SER A 69 -4.31 -16.64 -25.97
C SER A 69 -3.08 -15.97 -26.60
N SER A 70 -3.29 -15.12 -27.62
CA SER A 70 -2.21 -14.37 -28.30
C SER A 70 -1.50 -13.37 -27.39
N ARG A 71 -2.20 -12.83 -26.38
CA ARG A 71 -1.65 -11.88 -25.41
C ARG A 71 -0.49 -12.47 -24.62
N ALA A 72 -0.61 -13.73 -24.18
CA ALA A 72 0.41 -14.40 -23.37
C ALA A 72 1.77 -14.48 -24.08
N ASP A 73 1.77 -14.53 -25.41
CA ASP A 73 2.97 -14.62 -26.25
C ASP A 73 3.49 -13.23 -26.69
N GLY A 74 2.91 -12.14 -26.19
CA GLY A 74 3.24 -10.76 -26.58
C GLY A 74 2.69 -10.34 -27.96
N GLY A 75 1.74 -11.11 -28.50
CA GLY A 75 1.23 -10.95 -29.85
C GLY A 75 0.19 -9.83 -30.04
N LEU A 76 -0.24 -9.16 -28.96
CA LEU A 76 -1.12 -7.99 -29.03
C LEU A 76 -0.30 -6.71 -28.86
N GLN A 77 -0.21 -5.91 -29.92
CA GLN A 77 0.49 -4.63 -29.93
C GLN A 77 -0.52 -3.52 -30.18
N LEU A 78 -0.64 -2.59 -29.24
CA LEU A 78 -1.54 -1.45 -29.39
C LEU A 78 -0.98 -0.45 -30.39
N ASP A 79 -1.82 0.00 -31.32
CA ASP A 79 -1.55 1.10 -32.21
C ASP A 79 -2.01 2.40 -31.55
N VAL A 80 -1.08 3.32 -31.30
CA VAL A 80 -1.38 4.65 -30.74
C VAL A 80 -2.33 5.48 -31.63
N ARG A 81 -2.44 5.13 -32.91
CA ARG A 81 -3.41 5.76 -33.82
C ARG A 81 -4.86 5.37 -33.49
N GLN A 82 -5.05 4.31 -32.72
CA GLN A 82 -6.34 3.82 -32.24
C GLN A 82 -6.67 4.35 -30.82
N GLU A 83 -6.16 5.54 -30.46
CA GLU A 83 -6.45 6.35 -29.23
C GLU A 83 -6.28 5.66 -27.89
N ASP A 84 -7.04 4.61 -27.60
CA ASP A 84 -7.12 3.92 -26.31
C ASP A 84 -7.04 2.39 -26.47
N VAL A 85 -6.98 1.68 -25.35
CA VAL A 85 -6.93 0.20 -25.35
C VAL A 85 -8.21 -0.43 -25.92
N HIS A 86 -9.37 0.22 -25.73
CA HIS A 86 -10.68 -0.33 -26.05
C HIS A 86 -10.93 -0.39 -27.56
N LEU A 87 -10.56 0.68 -28.26
CA LEU A 87 -10.65 0.75 -29.72
C LEU A 87 -9.61 -0.13 -30.38
N ASN A 88 -8.42 -0.23 -29.80
CA ASN A 88 -7.44 -1.22 -30.22
C ASN A 88 -8.03 -2.64 -30.15
N THR A 89 -8.64 -3.02 -29.03
CA THR A 89 -9.27 -4.34 -28.88
C THR A 89 -10.41 -4.56 -29.87
N GLU A 90 -11.29 -3.58 -30.06
CA GLU A 90 -12.39 -3.67 -31.03
C GLU A 90 -11.88 -3.80 -32.46
N PHE A 91 -10.89 -2.99 -32.84
CA PHE A 91 -10.28 -3.04 -34.17
C PHE A 91 -9.62 -4.39 -34.44
N MET A 92 -8.80 -4.87 -33.50
CA MET A 92 -8.16 -6.20 -33.60
C MET A 92 -9.19 -7.32 -33.71
N LEU A 93 -10.32 -7.22 -33.00
CA LEU A 93 -11.39 -8.21 -33.11
C LEU A 93 -12.05 -8.16 -34.49
N ILE A 94 -12.40 -6.98 -34.98
CA ILE A 94 -13.00 -6.80 -36.32
C ILE A 94 -12.07 -7.29 -37.43
N GLU A 95 -10.76 -7.06 -37.34
CA GLU A 95 -9.80 -7.60 -38.31
C GLU A 95 -9.80 -9.14 -38.33
N ARG A 96 -9.98 -9.78 -37.16
CA ARG A 96 -9.97 -11.25 -37.04
C ARG A 96 -11.26 -11.91 -37.52
N ILE A 97 -12.43 -11.35 -37.18
CA ILE A 97 -13.72 -12.02 -37.40
C ILE A 97 -14.67 -11.25 -38.32
N GLY A 98 -14.24 -10.11 -38.86
CA GLY A 98 -15.00 -9.27 -39.76
C GLY A 98 -16.03 -8.37 -39.03
N PRO A 99 -17.01 -7.82 -39.77
CA PRO A 99 -17.94 -6.79 -39.28
C PRO A 99 -18.77 -7.20 -38.06
N VAL A 100 -18.92 -8.51 -37.80
CA VAL A 100 -19.61 -9.01 -36.60
C VAL A 100 -18.91 -8.56 -35.30
N GLY A 101 -17.60 -8.30 -35.34
CA GLY A 101 -16.82 -7.81 -34.21
C GLY A 101 -17.40 -6.54 -33.56
N GLY A 102 -17.93 -5.62 -34.37
CA GLY A 102 -18.55 -4.38 -33.88
C GLY A 102 -19.81 -4.60 -33.03
N ARG A 103 -20.45 -5.80 -33.10
CA ARG A 103 -21.59 -6.13 -32.24
C ARG A 103 -21.20 -6.28 -30.77
N MET A 104 -19.91 -6.44 -30.46
CA MET A 104 -19.40 -6.43 -29.08
C MET A 104 -19.74 -5.13 -28.35
N HIS A 105 -19.76 -4.00 -29.05
CA HIS A 105 -20.01 -2.70 -28.44
C HIS A 105 -21.50 -2.43 -28.15
N THR A 106 -22.40 -3.35 -28.52
CA THR A 106 -23.84 -3.20 -28.26
C THR A 106 -24.10 -3.04 -26.76
N ALA A 107 -24.89 -2.01 -26.41
CA ALA A 107 -25.28 -1.70 -25.04
C ALA A 107 -24.09 -1.48 -24.08
N ARG A 108 -23.04 -0.82 -24.57
CA ARG A 108 -21.86 -0.43 -23.81
C ARG A 108 -21.32 0.91 -24.32
N SER A 109 -20.48 1.57 -23.55
CA SER A 109 -19.71 2.73 -23.96
C SER A 109 -18.25 2.55 -23.52
N ARG A 110 -17.34 3.34 -24.07
CA ARG A 110 -15.98 3.46 -23.50
C ARG A 110 -16.00 4.02 -22.08
N ASN A 111 -17.03 4.80 -21.71
CA ASN A 111 -17.12 5.45 -20.39
C ASN A 111 -17.28 4.47 -19.23
N ASP A 112 -18.14 3.47 -19.35
CA ASP A 112 -18.30 2.44 -18.31
C ASP A 112 -17.25 1.34 -18.42
N GLN A 113 -16.79 1.08 -19.64
CA GLN A 113 -15.70 0.15 -19.93
C GLN A 113 -14.37 0.57 -19.28
N VAL A 114 -13.90 1.80 -19.48
CA VAL A 114 -12.65 2.29 -18.86
C VAL A 114 -12.72 2.29 -17.33
N GLN A 115 -13.88 2.60 -16.76
CA GLN A 115 -14.10 2.61 -15.32
C GLN A 115 -14.04 1.20 -14.73
N THR A 116 -14.59 0.21 -15.45
CA THR A 116 -14.56 -1.19 -15.03
C THR A 116 -13.13 -1.69 -15.02
N ASP A 117 -12.39 -1.49 -16.12
CA ASP A 117 -11.02 -1.98 -16.26
C ASP A 117 -10.09 -1.34 -15.23
N ALA A 118 -10.17 -0.02 -15.05
CA ALA A 118 -9.36 0.71 -14.07
C ALA A 118 -9.64 0.26 -12.63
N ARG A 119 -10.90 -0.05 -12.31
CA ARG A 119 -11.28 -0.62 -11.01
C ARG A 119 -10.74 -2.04 -10.83
N MET A 120 -10.78 -2.88 -11.86
CA MET A 120 -10.23 -4.25 -11.78
C MET A 120 -8.72 -4.23 -11.55
N VAL A 121 -7.98 -3.36 -12.25
CA VAL A 121 -6.53 -3.17 -12.06
C VAL A 121 -6.23 -2.68 -10.64
N THR A 122 -6.96 -1.66 -10.18
CA THR A 122 -6.80 -1.11 -8.82
C THR A 122 -7.13 -2.13 -7.75
N ARG A 123 -8.17 -2.94 -7.96
CA ARG A 123 -8.60 -4.00 -7.04
C ARG A 123 -7.49 -5.02 -6.81
N GLU A 124 -6.80 -5.43 -7.86
CA GLU A 124 -5.67 -6.36 -7.76
C GLU A 124 -4.46 -5.69 -7.08
N TRP A 125 -4.14 -4.46 -7.46
CA TRP A 125 -3.06 -3.69 -6.82
C TRP A 125 -3.29 -3.50 -5.31
N LEU A 126 -4.53 -3.26 -4.89
CA LEU A 126 -4.88 -3.12 -3.47
C LEU A 126 -4.61 -4.41 -2.68
N LEU A 127 -4.85 -5.58 -3.28
CA LEU A 127 -4.51 -6.86 -2.65
C LEU A 127 -3.00 -7.04 -2.56
N ASP A 128 -2.26 -6.73 -3.64
CA ASP A 128 -0.79 -6.81 -3.66
C ASP A 128 -0.15 -5.89 -2.63
N ALA A 129 -0.57 -4.62 -2.57
CA ALA A 129 -0.03 -3.64 -1.63
C ALA A 129 -0.39 -3.97 -0.17
N SER A 130 -1.60 -4.46 0.07
CA SER A 130 -2.02 -4.90 1.41
C SER A 130 -1.21 -6.12 1.87
N GLU A 131 -1.00 -7.09 0.99
CA GLU A 131 -0.19 -8.28 1.29
C GLU A 131 1.26 -7.90 1.59
N GLU A 132 1.89 -7.07 0.76
CA GLU A 132 3.28 -6.64 0.99
C GLU A 132 3.44 -5.84 2.29
N LEU A 133 2.47 -4.99 2.65
CA LEU A 133 2.45 -4.31 3.94
C LEU A 133 2.36 -5.32 5.10
N LEU A 134 1.47 -6.31 5.00
CA LEU A 134 1.30 -7.34 6.04
C LEU A 134 2.54 -8.23 6.15
N MET A 135 3.18 -8.58 5.04
CA MET A 135 4.45 -9.30 5.07
C MET A 135 5.57 -8.44 5.69
N PHE A 136 5.57 -7.13 5.47
CA PHE A 136 6.51 -6.23 6.14
C PHE A 136 6.23 -6.15 7.65
N VAL A 137 4.96 -6.04 8.05
CA VAL A 137 4.54 -6.12 9.47
C VAL A 137 5.01 -7.45 10.08
N GLN A 138 4.84 -8.57 9.38
CA GLN A 138 5.30 -9.88 9.81
C GLN A 138 6.81 -9.90 10.05
N ASP A 139 7.60 -9.32 9.16
CA ASP A 139 9.06 -9.25 9.29
C ASP A 139 9.52 -8.31 10.43
N LEU A 140 8.77 -7.24 10.69
CA LEU A 140 9.04 -6.34 11.81
C LEU A 140 8.73 -7.00 13.15
N LEU A 141 7.56 -7.65 13.27
CA LEU A 141 7.13 -8.30 14.51
C LEU A 141 7.81 -9.65 14.73
N GLY A 142 8.22 -10.34 13.67
CA GLY A 142 8.96 -11.59 13.69
C GLY A 142 10.47 -11.42 13.91
N CYS A 143 10.91 -10.25 14.38
CA CYS A 143 12.32 -10.01 14.67
C CYS A 143 12.86 -10.94 15.79
N PRO A 144 14.17 -11.25 15.80
CA PRO A 144 14.75 -12.17 16.78
C PRO A 144 14.48 -11.76 18.24
N GLU A 145 14.36 -12.74 19.15
CA GLU A 145 14.12 -12.47 20.57
C GLU A 145 15.20 -11.61 21.22
N SER A 146 16.45 -11.69 20.73
CA SER A 146 17.55 -10.85 21.17
C SER A 146 17.28 -9.36 20.97
N GLU A 147 16.44 -8.98 19.99
CA GLU A 147 16.07 -7.58 19.76
C GLU A 147 15.09 -7.02 20.79
N ARG A 148 14.43 -7.88 21.60
CA ARG A 148 13.60 -7.44 22.73
C ARG A 148 14.43 -6.81 23.84
N GLU A 149 15.72 -7.09 23.89
CA GLU A 149 16.68 -6.55 24.87
C GLU A 149 17.81 -5.74 24.23
N ALA A 150 17.85 -5.62 22.90
CA ALA A 150 18.76 -4.72 22.21
C ALA A 150 18.35 -3.27 22.49
N VAL A 151 19.06 -2.61 23.40
CA VAL A 151 18.73 -1.26 23.88
C VAL A 151 19.00 -0.23 22.79
N LEU A 152 18.02 0.62 22.51
CA LEU A 152 18.16 1.89 21.82
C LEU A 152 17.74 3.04 22.74
N PRO A 153 18.32 4.24 22.60
CA PRO A 153 17.71 5.44 23.15
C PRO A 153 16.40 5.75 22.40
N GLY A 154 15.30 5.86 23.12
CA GLY A 154 14.07 6.45 22.60
C GLY A 154 14.21 7.96 22.53
N TYR A 155 13.73 8.59 21.45
CA TYR A 155 13.90 10.02 21.22
C TYR A 155 12.59 10.80 21.31
N THR A 156 12.65 11.98 21.91
CA THR A 156 11.62 13.02 21.79
C THR A 156 12.32 14.35 21.51
N HIS A 157 11.84 15.13 20.54
CA HIS A 157 12.53 16.36 20.09
C HIS A 157 14.00 16.12 19.68
N SER A 158 14.30 14.94 19.14
CA SER A 158 15.67 14.47 18.82
C SER A 158 16.63 14.42 20.02
N GLN A 159 16.11 14.47 21.25
CA GLN A 159 16.85 14.26 22.50
C GLN A 159 16.56 12.87 23.05
N ALA A 160 17.58 12.21 23.59
CA ALA A 160 17.43 10.90 24.23
C ALA A 160 16.54 11.06 25.47
N ALA A 161 15.44 10.30 25.51
CA ALA A 161 14.43 10.38 26.55
C ALA A 161 14.54 9.20 27.51
N GLN A 162 14.27 7.98 27.04
CA GLN A 162 14.24 6.76 27.84
C GLN A 162 14.78 5.57 27.03
N PRO A 163 15.37 4.54 27.66
CA PRO A 163 15.76 3.33 26.97
C PRO A 163 14.53 2.58 26.43
N ILE A 164 14.61 2.16 25.17
CA ILE A 164 13.64 1.26 24.51
C ILE A 164 14.37 0.08 23.88
N SER A 165 13.64 -0.94 23.41
CA SER A 165 14.23 -2.02 22.62
C SER A 165 14.08 -1.79 21.12
N VAL A 166 14.97 -2.38 20.31
CA VAL A 166 14.82 -2.45 18.85
C VAL A 166 13.48 -3.08 18.48
N ALA A 167 13.09 -4.18 19.13
CA ALA A 167 11.81 -4.84 18.87
C ALA A 167 10.60 -3.95 19.21
N PHE A 168 10.68 -3.15 20.28
CA PHE A 168 9.64 -2.17 20.60
C PHE A 168 9.50 -1.09 19.52
N TRP A 169 10.63 -0.58 19.02
CA TRP A 169 10.64 0.37 17.90
C TRP A 169 10.06 -0.24 16.61
N LYS A 170 10.45 -1.48 16.26
CA LYS A 170 9.88 -2.20 15.11
C LYS A 170 8.37 -2.41 15.27
N ALA A 171 7.91 -2.77 16.47
CA ALA A 171 6.49 -2.93 16.77
C ALA A 171 5.70 -1.62 16.59
N ALA A 172 6.27 -0.46 16.96
CA ALA A 172 5.60 0.83 16.76
C ALA A 172 5.35 1.13 15.27
N HIS A 173 6.33 0.86 14.39
CA HIS A 173 6.15 1.01 12.94
C HIS A 173 5.20 -0.04 12.36
N ALA A 174 5.28 -1.29 12.84
CA ALA A 174 4.35 -2.34 12.46
C ALA A 174 2.88 -1.95 12.72
N GLN A 175 2.60 -1.31 13.85
CA GLN A 175 1.25 -0.80 14.16
C GLN A 175 0.78 0.29 13.19
N ALA A 176 1.68 1.14 12.68
CA ALA A 176 1.33 2.11 11.64
C ALA A 176 0.99 1.42 10.31
N LEU A 177 1.82 0.47 9.89
CA LEU A 177 1.62 -0.27 8.65
C LEU A 177 0.37 -1.17 8.68
N LEU A 178 0.00 -1.73 9.83
CA LEU A 178 -1.28 -2.45 10.01
C LEU A 178 -2.48 -1.55 9.72
N ARG A 179 -2.45 -0.30 10.21
CA ARG A 179 -3.51 0.67 9.88
C ARG A 179 -3.50 1.04 8.40
N ASP A 180 -2.34 1.09 7.77
CA ASP A 180 -2.24 1.38 6.34
C ASP A 180 -2.82 0.23 5.50
N ALA A 181 -2.50 -1.02 5.82
CA ALA A 181 -3.11 -2.21 5.20
C ALA A 181 -4.64 -2.23 5.40
N SER A 182 -5.13 -1.85 6.59
CA SER A 182 -6.57 -1.72 6.85
C SER A 182 -7.25 -0.70 5.92
N ARG A 183 -6.63 0.46 5.69
CA ARG A 183 -7.20 1.49 4.80
C ARG A 183 -7.28 1.01 3.36
N LEU A 184 -6.26 0.28 2.88
CA LEU A 184 -6.27 -0.31 1.53
C LEU A 184 -7.38 -1.36 1.39
N MET A 185 -7.55 -2.24 2.38
CA MET A 185 -8.62 -3.24 2.36
C MET A 185 -10.01 -2.63 2.52
N ASP A 186 -10.15 -1.53 3.25
CA ASP A 186 -11.42 -0.80 3.30
C ASP A 186 -11.74 -0.17 1.94
N ALA A 187 -10.77 0.44 1.26
CA ALA A 187 -10.94 0.98 -0.10
C ALA A 187 -11.28 -0.13 -1.11
N TRP A 188 -10.68 -1.32 -0.96
CA TRP A 188 -10.95 -2.49 -1.81
C TRP A 188 -12.45 -2.83 -1.88
N LYS A 189 -13.17 -2.74 -0.75
CA LYS A 189 -14.62 -2.99 -0.68
C LYS A 189 -15.44 -2.04 -1.56
N ARG A 190 -15.01 -0.76 -1.69
CA ARG A 190 -15.68 0.25 -2.52
C ARG A 190 -15.24 0.18 -3.99
N ILE A 191 -14.00 -0.23 -4.24
CA ILE A 191 -13.48 -0.48 -5.58
C ILE A 191 -14.19 -1.68 -6.21
N ASN A 192 -14.52 -2.71 -5.43
CA ASN A 192 -15.11 -3.96 -5.89
C ASN A 192 -16.63 -3.89 -6.23
N ILE A 193 -17.07 -2.77 -6.81
CA ILE A 193 -18.44 -2.56 -7.32
C ILE A 193 -18.37 -2.24 -8.82
N ASN A 194 -19.18 -2.95 -9.63
CA ASN A 194 -19.08 -2.99 -11.09
C ASN A 194 -19.79 -1.82 -11.79
N PRO A 195 -19.09 -0.96 -12.55
CA PRO A 195 -19.73 0.11 -13.31
C PRO A 195 -20.35 -0.36 -14.64
N LEU A 196 -19.94 -1.52 -15.18
CA LEU A 196 -20.38 -2.01 -16.49
C LEU A 196 -21.91 -2.07 -16.63
N GLY A 197 -22.40 -1.66 -17.80
CA GLY A 197 -23.83 -1.54 -18.12
C GLY A 197 -24.39 -0.14 -17.86
N ALA A 198 -23.61 0.77 -17.30
CA ALA A 198 -23.94 2.20 -17.24
C ALA A 198 -23.91 2.89 -18.62
N CYS A 199 -23.30 2.24 -19.61
CA CYS A 199 -23.11 2.74 -20.97
C CYS A 199 -22.48 4.14 -20.93
N ALA A 200 -22.98 5.09 -21.73
CA ALA A 200 -22.39 6.41 -21.79
C ALA A 200 -22.60 7.23 -20.50
N LEU A 201 -23.80 7.14 -19.90
CA LEU A 201 -24.17 7.82 -18.65
C LEU A 201 -25.56 7.43 -18.11
N ALA A 202 -26.46 6.96 -18.97
CA ALA A 202 -27.89 6.76 -18.63
C ALA A 202 -28.30 5.29 -18.54
N GLY A 203 -27.37 4.36 -18.68
CA GLY A 203 -27.67 2.97 -18.96
C GLY A 203 -28.14 2.79 -20.40
N THR A 204 -29.09 1.87 -20.62
CA THR A 204 -29.51 1.46 -21.95
C THR A 204 -30.96 1.00 -21.99
N THR A 205 -31.55 0.99 -23.18
CA THR A 205 -32.89 0.41 -23.44
C THR A 205 -32.85 -1.11 -23.61
N PHE A 206 -31.67 -1.71 -23.69
CA PHE A 206 -31.50 -3.16 -23.71
C PHE A 206 -31.65 -3.72 -22.29
N ALA A 207 -32.30 -4.88 -22.15
CA ALA A 207 -32.48 -5.55 -20.87
C ALA A 207 -31.20 -6.32 -20.46
N LEU A 208 -30.20 -5.59 -19.96
CA LEU A 208 -28.92 -6.18 -19.54
C LEU A 208 -29.04 -6.92 -18.20
N ASP A 209 -28.31 -8.02 -18.07
CA ASP A 209 -28.09 -8.73 -16.80
C ASP A 209 -26.77 -8.25 -16.15
N ARG A 210 -26.84 -7.13 -15.42
CA ARG A 210 -25.65 -6.52 -14.80
C ARG A 210 -25.10 -7.37 -13.66
N ASP A 211 -25.95 -8.12 -12.97
CA ASP A 211 -25.52 -9.05 -11.92
C ASP A 211 -24.67 -10.19 -12.51
N TYR A 212 -25.06 -10.72 -13.66
CA TYR A 212 -24.27 -11.72 -14.37
C TYR A 212 -22.87 -11.22 -14.75
N THR A 213 -22.76 -10.01 -15.32
CA THR A 213 -21.43 -9.44 -15.61
C THR A 213 -20.62 -9.18 -14.34
N SER A 214 -21.26 -8.72 -13.26
CA SER A 214 -20.58 -8.47 -11.97
C SER A 214 -19.97 -9.76 -11.42
N ARG A 215 -20.75 -10.86 -11.44
CA ARG A 215 -20.28 -12.18 -11.03
C ARG A 215 -19.09 -12.67 -11.86
N LEU A 216 -19.20 -12.61 -13.19
CA LEU A 216 -18.15 -13.07 -14.11
C LEU A 216 -16.85 -12.26 -13.99
N LEU A 217 -16.92 -11.03 -13.49
CA LEU A 217 -15.78 -10.13 -13.29
C LEU A 217 -15.31 -10.06 -11.82
N GLY A 218 -15.92 -10.86 -10.94
CA GLY A 218 -15.56 -10.96 -9.52
C GLY A 218 -15.94 -9.73 -8.68
N PHE A 219 -16.84 -8.88 -9.17
CA PHE A 219 -17.40 -7.76 -8.41
C PHE A 219 -18.51 -8.23 -7.47
N ASP A 220 -18.69 -7.54 -6.34
CA ASP A 220 -19.70 -7.91 -5.36
C ASP A 220 -21.12 -7.48 -5.78
N ALA A 221 -21.26 -6.40 -6.56
CA ALA A 221 -22.53 -5.90 -7.07
C ALA A 221 -22.34 -4.90 -8.22
N PRO A 222 -23.37 -4.61 -9.03
CA PRO A 222 -23.38 -3.46 -9.93
C PRO A 222 -23.50 -2.14 -9.17
N MET A 223 -22.86 -1.08 -9.68
CA MET A 223 -23.08 0.28 -9.22
C MET A 223 -24.54 0.69 -9.47
N VAL A 224 -25.15 1.33 -8.47
CA VAL A 224 -26.60 1.59 -8.46
C VAL A 224 -27.02 2.62 -9.51
N ASN A 225 -26.21 3.67 -9.72
CA ASN A 225 -26.56 4.77 -10.61
C ASN A 225 -25.59 4.84 -11.81
N ALA A 226 -26.14 4.85 -13.02
CA ALA A 226 -25.34 4.85 -14.25
C ALA A 226 -24.56 6.15 -14.48
N LEU A 227 -25.12 7.29 -14.07
CA LEU A 227 -24.45 8.57 -14.21
C LEU A 227 -23.26 8.62 -13.26
N ASP A 228 -23.45 8.24 -12.00
CA ASP A 228 -22.36 8.11 -11.02
C ASP A 228 -21.25 7.16 -11.52
N ALA A 229 -21.61 5.96 -11.97
CA ALA A 229 -20.67 4.93 -12.44
C ALA A 229 -19.68 5.42 -13.50
N THR A 230 -20.10 6.36 -14.34
CA THR A 230 -19.27 6.94 -15.42
C THR A 230 -18.63 8.28 -15.06
N SER A 231 -19.11 8.95 -14.02
CA SER A 231 -18.68 10.30 -13.64
C SER A 231 -17.59 10.30 -12.58
N THR A 232 -17.80 9.58 -11.47
CA THR A 232 -17.01 9.79 -10.25
C THR A 232 -15.65 9.09 -10.31
N ARG A 233 -14.68 9.73 -9.65
CA ARG A 233 -13.29 9.25 -9.47
C ARG A 233 -12.82 9.34 -8.02
N ASP A 234 -13.76 9.55 -7.08
CA ASP A 234 -13.50 9.60 -5.64
C ASP A 234 -12.70 8.41 -5.10
N TRP A 235 -12.88 7.25 -5.72
CA TRP A 235 -12.14 6.03 -5.45
C TRP A 235 -10.64 6.15 -5.76
N THR A 236 -10.24 6.95 -6.76
CA THR A 236 -8.82 7.21 -7.06
C THR A 236 -8.20 8.08 -5.96
N VAL A 237 -8.93 9.11 -5.51
CA VAL A 237 -8.54 9.99 -4.40
C VAL A 237 -8.43 9.21 -3.10
N GLU A 238 -9.37 8.33 -2.81
CA GLU A 238 -9.35 7.47 -1.63
C GLU A 238 -8.09 6.59 -1.60
N VAL A 239 -7.83 5.87 -2.69
CA VAL A 239 -6.67 4.96 -2.79
C VAL A 239 -5.36 5.76 -2.76
N ALA A 240 -5.28 6.87 -3.48
CA ALA A 240 -4.12 7.77 -3.43
C ALA A 240 -3.91 8.35 -2.03
N GLY A 241 -4.98 8.67 -1.30
CA GLY A 241 -4.94 9.13 0.08
C GLY A 241 -4.38 8.08 1.03
N ALA A 242 -4.83 6.83 0.90
CA ALA A 242 -4.30 5.71 1.67
C ALA A 242 -2.81 5.46 1.35
N ALA A 243 -2.43 5.47 0.07
CA ALA A 243 -1.04 5.32 -0.36
C ALA A 243 -0.14 6.47 0.12
N ALA A 244 -0.62 7.72 0.07
CA ALA A 244 0.12 8.89 0.57
C ALA A 244 0.35 8.81 2.09
N SER A 245 -0.68 8.43 2.86
CA SER A 245 -0.57 8.20 4.29
C SER A 245 0.49 7.14 4.63
N GLY A 246 0.43 5.99 3.94
CA GLY A 246 1.40 4.91 4.15
C GLY A 246 2.82 5.28 3.70
N ALA A 247 2.96 6.01 2.59
CA ALA A 247 4.27 6.50 2.14
C ALA A 247 4.89 7.50 3.14
N VAL A 248 4.08 8.32 3.80
CA VAL A 248 4.54 9.19 4.89
C VAL A 248 5.00 8.36 6.09
N ASN A 249 4.26 7.33 6.50
CA ASN A 249 4.68 6.44 7.59
C ASN A 249 6.01 5.75 7.28
N LEU A 250 6.19 5.24 6.05
CA LEU A 250 7.48 4.71 5.60
C LEU A 250 8.57 5.78 5.65
N SER A 251 8.30 7.02 5.20
CA SER A 251 9.30 8.09 5.25
C SER A 251 9.79 8.39 6.68
N ARG A 252 8.92 8.28 7.68
CA ARG A 252 9.26 8.49 9.10
C ARG A 252 10.20 7.40 9.61
N MET A 253 9.88 6.14 9.33
CA MET A 253 10.76 5.01 9.66
C MET A 253 12.13 5.16 8.98
N GLN A 254 12.13 5.57 7.71
CA GLN A 254 13.36 5.69 6.93
C GLN A 254 14.21 6.89 7.36
N GLU A 255 13.61 7.99 7.86
CA GLU A 255 14.35 9.08 8.51
C GLU A 255 15.20 8.59 9.69
N GLU A 256 14.62 7.71 10.51
CA GLU A 256 15.33 7.11 11.64
C GLU A 256 16.47 6.23 11.16
N ILE A 257 16.29 5.42 10.10
CA ILE A 257 17.38 4.65 9.50
C ILE A 257 18.50 5.56 8.95
N VAL A 258 18.15 6.64 8.24
CA VAL A 258 19.15 7.62 7.75
C VAL A 258 19.94 8.22 8.91
N THR A 259 19.24 8.63 9.97
CA THR A 259 19.88 9.26 11.14
C THR A 259 20.72 8.26 11.92
N TRP A 260 20.19 7.07 12.18
CA TRP A 260 20.83 6.05 13.01
C TRP A 260 22.01 5.35 12.34
N SER A 261 22.06 5.36 11.01
CA SER A 261 23.21 4.86 10.23
C SER A 261 24.32 5.89 9.99
N SER A 262 24.16 7.12 10.51
CA SER A 262 25.25 8.09 10.57
C SER A 262 26.38 7.63 11.49
N ASN A 263 27.58 8.18 11.30
CA ASN A 263 28.73 7.88 12.16
C ASN A 263 28.55 8.39 13.60
N GLU A 264 27.81 9.48 13.76
CA GLU A 264 27.57 10.13 15.04
C GLU A 264 26.66 9.28 15.92
N TYR A 265 25.60 8.71 15.35
CA TYR A 265 24.69 7.81 16.06
C TYR A 265 25.24 6.39 16.13
N ALA A 266 25.60 5.82 14.97
CA ALA A 266 26.07 4.44 14.80
C ALA A 266 25.14 3.39 15.47
N LEU A 267 23.83 3.64 15.46
CA LEU A 267 22.82 2.79 16.08
C LEU A 267 22.34 1.68 15.14
N ALA A 268 22.45 1.89 13.84
CA ALA A 268 22.05 0.93 12.81
C ALA A 268 23.08 0.88 11.68
N GLU A 269 23.21 -0.28 11.04
CA GLU A 269 24.00 -0.45 9.83
C GLU A 269 23.12 -1.04 8.73
N VAL A 270 22.98 -0.29 7.63
CA VAL A 270 22.29 -0.76 6.41
C VAL A 270 23.22 -1.69 5.65
N HIS A 271 22.73 -2.84 5.19
CA HIS A 271 23.55 -3.77 4.40
C HIS A 271 23.97 -3.20 3.03
N ASP A 272 25.13 -3.62 2.53
CA ASP A 272 25.75 -3.08 1.31
C ASP A 272 24.84 -3.16 0.08
N SER A 273 24.00 -4.20 -0.02
CA SER A 273 23.04 -4.36 -1.13
C SER A 273 21.94 -3.29 -1.18
N PHE A 274 21.76 -2.50 -0.12
CA PHE A 274 20.79 -1.39 -0.03
C PHE A 274 21.46 -0.03 0.14
N ALA A 275 22.80 -0.01 0.12
CA ALA A 275 23.60 1.20 0.25
C ALA A 275 24.37 1.49 -1.04
N THR A 276 24.89 2.70 -1.17
CA THR A 276 25.86 3.04 -2.23
C THR A 276 27.10 3.69 -1.64
N GLY A 277 28.23 3.51 -2.34
CA GLY A 277 29.46 4.23 -2.04
C GLY A 277 29.46 5.67 -2.59
N SER A 278 30.58 6.37 -2.43
CA SER A 278 30.87 7.61 -3.16
C SER A 278 31.98 7.37 -4.18
N SER A 279 31.89 8.03 -5.33
CA SER A 279 32.95 8.01 -6.35
C SER A 279 34.25 8.71 -5.92
N ILE A 280 34.21 9.56 -4.88
CA ILE A 280 35.36 10.35 -4.39
C ILE A 280 35.77 10.01 -2.95
N MET A 281 34.82 9.57 -2.11
CA MET A 281 35.07 9.29 -0.68
C MET A 281 34.97 7.78 -0.40
N PRO A 282 36.10 7.07 -0.22
CA PRO A 282 36.11 5.61 -0.10
C PRO A 282 35.45 5.07 1.18
N GLN A 283 35.35 5.88 2.23
CA GLN A 283 34.72 5.52 3.51
C GLN A 283 33.19 5.65 3.51
N LYS A 284 32.60 6.25 2.47
CA LYS A 284 31.19 6.68 2.50
C LYS A 284 30.24 5.50 2.21
N LYS A 285 29.27 5.28 3.10
CA LYS A 285 28.16 4.33 2.92
C LYS A 285 26.83 5.09 3.02
N ASN A 286 26.13 5.25 1.91
CA ASN A 286 24.89 6.03 1.82
C ASN A 286 23.65 5.12 1.91
N PRO A 287 22.71 5.37 2.84
CA PRO A 287 21.46 4.59 2.97
C PRO A 287 20.42 5.00 1.90
N VAL A 288 20.75 4.78 0.62
CA VAL A 288 20.00 5.36 -0.52
C VAL A 288 18.55 4.91 -0.60
N VAL A 289 18.23 3.68 -0.19
CA VAL A 289 16.85 3.19 -0.20
C VAL A 289 16.01 3.97 0.80
N ALA A 290 16.55 4.25 2.00
CA ALA A 290 15.90 5.07 3.01
C ALA A 290 15.70 6.54 2.53
N GLU A 291 16.72 7.14 1.92
CA GLU A 291 16.65 8.49 1.36
C GLU A 291 15.62 8.58 0.21
N LEU A 292 15.62 7.59 -0.69
CA LEU A 292 14.69 7.54 -1.81
C LEU A 292 13.26 7.25 -1.37
N ALA A 293 13.03 6.43 -0.35
CA ALA A 293 11.70 6.23 0.23
C ALA A 293 11.13 7.55 0.77
N ARG A 294 11.96 8.36 1.45
CA ARG A 294 11.59 9.71 1.90
C ARG A 294 11.31 10.66 0.73
N GLY A 295 12.09 10.60 -0.35
CA GLY A 295 11.80 11.39 -1.55
C GLY A 295 10.54 10.94 -2.30
N LYS A 296 10.31 9.63 -2.36
CA LYS A 296 9.16 9.00 -3.06
C LYS A 296 7.84 9.24 -2.34
N SER A 297 7.83 9.47 -1.02
CA SER A 297 6.61 9.88 -0.31
C SER A 297 6.04 11.20 -0.87
N GLY A 298 6.91 12.12 -1.32
CA GLY A 298 6.51 13.34 -2.00
C GLY A 298 5.75 13.09 -3.31
N ARG A 299 6.06 12.01 -4.05
CA ARG A 299 5.32 11.62 -5.26
C ARG A 299 3.90 11.17 -4.93
N ALA A 300 3.73 10.34 -3.90
CA ALA A 300 2.41 9.88 -3.48
C ALA A 300 1.53 11.04 -2.97
N VAL A 301 2.10 11.92 -2.15
CA VAL A 301 1.40 13.13 -1.67
C VAL A 301 1.06 14.08 -2.84
N GLY A 302 2.00 14.29 -3.76
CA GLY A 302 1.78 15.13 -4.94
C GLY A 302 0.69 14.59 -5.86
N ALA A 303 0.60 13.26 -6.02
CA ALA A 303 -0.45 12.61 -6.80
C ALA A 303 -1.83 12.82 -6.17
N LEU A 304 -1.96 12.66 -4.85
CA LEU A 304 -3.21 12.96 -4.14
C LEU A 304 -3.69 14.39 -4.39
N VAL A 305 -2.79 15.36 -4.27
CA VAL A 305 -3.13 16.78 -4.50
C VAL A 305 -3.57 17.00 -5.96
N GLN A 306 -2.86 16.41 -6.92
CA GLN A 306 -3.19 16.53 -8.34
C GLN A 306 -4.58 15.94 -8.63
N LEU A 307 -4.88 14.73 -8.15
CA LEU A 307 -6.17 14.08 -8.34
C LEU A 307 -7.32 14.90 -7.73
N LEU A 308 -7.16 15.39 -6.49
CA LEU A 308 -8.14 16.26 -5.85
C LEU A 308 -8.41 17.54 -6.66
N VAL A 309 -7.37 18.16 -7.21
CA VAL A 309 -7.50 19.41 -7.97
C VAL A 309 -8.07 19.16 -9.37
N MET A 310 -7.73 18.03 -9.98
CA MET A 310 -8.21 17.62 -11.31
C MET A 310 -9.70 17.27 -11.27
N GLU A 311 -10.15 16.53 -10.26
CA GLU A 311 -11.55 16.15 -10.12
C GLU A 311 -12.43 17.32 -9.68
N LYS A 312 -11.86 18.30 -8.98
CA LYS A 312 -12.59 19.47 -8.50
C LYS A 312 -13.25 20.19 -9.68
N SER A 313 -14.56 20.36 -9.57
CA SER A 313 -15.40 21.10 -10.52
C SER A 313 -15.58 20.42 -11.88
N VAL A 314 -15.17 19.16 -12.04
CA VAL A 314 -15.64 18.31 -13.14
C VAL A 314 -17.12 17.98 -12.87
N GLY A 315 -17.99 18.25 -13.85
CA GLY A 315 -19.42 18.00 -13.74
C GLY A 315 -19.76 16.50 -13.77
N LEU A 316 -21.02 16.15 -13.48
CA LEU A 316 -21.52 14.80 -13.74
C LEU A 316 -21.54 14.51 -15.25
N GLY A 317 -21.29 13.26 -15.59
CA GLY A 317 -20.97 12.77 -16.92
C GLY A 317 -19.48 12.48 -17.05
N TYR A 318 -19.11 11.77 -18.10
CA TYR A 318 -17.70 11.58 -18.46
C TYR A 318 -17.15 12.86 -19.09
N SER A 319 -15.97 13.29 -18.66
CA SER A 319 -15.19 14.36 -19.29
C SER A 319 -13.76 13.89 -19.57
N CYS A 320 -13.14 14.43 -20.62
CA CYS A 320 -11.75 14.11 -20.97
C CYS A 320 -10.74 14.60 -19.92
N ASP A 321 -11.12 15.53 -19.04
CA ASP A 321 -10.35 15.88 -17.84
C ASP A 321 -9.97 14.61 -17.03
N LEU A 322 -10.85 13.61 -17.00
CA LEU A 322 -10.66 12.34 -16.30
C LEU A 322 -9.80 11.32 -17.08
N GLN A 323 -9.09 11.75 -18.12
CA GLN A 323 -8.03 10.96 -18.76
C GLN A 323 -6.67 11.22 -18.10
N GLU A 324 -6.49 12.40 -17.51
CA GLU A 324 -5.25 12.82 -16.84
C GLU A 324 -5.05 12.15 -15.47
N ASP A 325 -6.08 11.46 -14.95
CA ASP A 325 -6.03 10.77 -13.66
C ASP A 325 -4.99 9.63 -13.64
N LYS A 326 -5.05 8.77 -14.66
CA LYS A 326 -4.32 7.49 -14.76
C LYS A 326 -2.80 7.65 -14.75
N PRO A 327 -2.16 8.53 -15.53
CA PRO A 327 -0.69 8.66 -15.52
C PRO A 327 -0.14 8.97 -14.12
N VAL A 328 -0.79 9.89 -13.42
CA VAL A 328 -0.39 10.33 -12.08
C VAL A 328 -0.72 9.26 -11.04
N TYR A 329 -1.91 8.67 -11.13
CA TYR A 329 -2.39 7.65 -10.21
C TYR A 329 -1.54 6.39 -10.28
N TRP A 330 -1.36 5.82 -11.48
CA TRP A 330 -0.56 4.62 -11.70
C TRP A 330 0.89 4.78 -11.27
N GLY A 331 1.53 5.89 -11.64
CA GLY A 331 2.91 6.15 -11.24
C GLY A 331 3.09 6.25 -9.72
N ALA A 332 2.10 6.78 -9.00
CA ALA A 332 2.11 6.86 -7.55
C ALA A 332 1.92 5.48 -6.89
N LEU A 333 0.98 4.67 -7.38
CA LEU A 333 0.71 3.32 -6.89
C LEU A 333 1.91 2.39 -7.08
N ASP A 334 2.51 2.39 -8.27
CA ASP A 334 3.70 1.59 -8.57
C ASP A 334 4.88 2.02 -7.69
N THR A 335 5.10 3.34 -7.56
CA THR A 335 6.14 3.88 -6.68
C THR A 335 5.95 3.45 -5.23
N TYR A 336 4.71 3.47 -4.72
CA TYR A 336 4.43 3.12 -3.34
C TYR A 336 4.66 1.62 -3.10
N LEU A 337 4.15 0.75 -3.97
CA LEU A 337 4.34 -0.70 -3.87
C LEU A 337 5.82 -1.09 -3.90
N ASP A 338 6.60 -0.53 -4.81
CA ASP A 338 8.04 -0.75 -4.88
C ASP A 338 8.77 -0.25 -3.63
N THR A 339 8.31 0.86 -3.06
CA THR A 339 8.87 1.41 -1.82
C THR A 339 8.60 0.49 -0.64
N ILE A 340 7.40 -0.09 -0.51
CA ILE A 340 7.08 -1.10 0.52
C ILE A 340 8.06 -2.28 0.40
N ARG A 341 8.18 -2.85 -0.80
CA ARG A 341 9.04 -4.01 -1.08
C ARG A 341 10.52 -3.76 -0.79
N LEU A 342 11.03 -2.57 -1.14
CA LEU A 342 12.42 -2.20 -0.88
C LEU A 342 12.68 -1.92 0.60
N CYS A 343 11.81 -1.17 1.27
CA CYS A 343 11.93 -0.89 2.71
C CYS A 343 11.88 -2.18 3.54
N ARG A 344 10.98 -3.10 3.18
CA ARG A 344 10.88 -4.43 3.80
C ARG A 344 12.17 -5.21 3.69
N ARG A 345 12.69 -5.36 2.47
CA ARG A 345 13.97 -6.07 2.23
C ARG A 345 15.13 -5.38 2.95
N GLN A 346 15.22 -4.05 2.92
CA GLN A 346 16.26 -3.33 3.66
C GLN A 346 16.18 -3.62 5.17
N ASN A 347 14.97 -3.61 5.76
CA ASN A 347 14.77 -3.89 7.18
C ASN A 347 15.28 -5.28 7.58
N LEU A 348 15.01 -6.32 6.78
CA LEU A 348 15.51 -7.68 7.03
C LEU A 348 17.04 -7.77 7.09
N HIS A 349 17.74 -6.85 6.44
CA HIS A 349 19.20 -6.82 6.37
C HIS A 349 19.83 -5.67 7.17
N THR A 350 19.05 -4.89 7.92
CA THR A 350 19.58 -3.81 8.76
C THR A 350 19.99 -4.38 10.11
N ALA A 351 21.26 -4.19 10.49
CA ALA A 351 21.76 -4.56 11.80
C ALA A 351 21.60 -3.40 12.79
N PHE A 352 21.28 -3.69 14.05
CA PHE A 352 21.17 -2.69 15.11
C PHE A 352 22.23 -2.95 16.19
N ASP A 353 22.87 -1.91 16.69
CA ASP A 353 23.90 -2.01 17.73
C ASP A 353 23.33 -1.63 19.12
N GLY A 354 22.85 -2.65 19.83
CA GLY A 354 22.34 -2.50 21.20
C GLY A 354 23.41 -2.10 22.22
N ALA A 355 24.69 -2.38 21.98
CA ALA A 355 25.78 -1.97 22.87
C ALA A 355 26.04 -0.47 22.72
N ARG A 356 26.07 0.04 21.49
CA ARG A 356 26.10 1.47 21.20
C ARG A 356 24.89 2.19 21.77
N GLY A 357 23.69 1.64 21.59
CA GLY A 357 22.47 2.21 22.16
C GLY A 357 22.49 2.29 23.68
N ARG A 358 22.93 1.22 24.37
CA ARG A 358 23.13 1.25 25.83
C ARG A 358 24.16 2.29 26.25
N ALA A 359 25.26 2.44 25.50
CA ALA A 359 26.26 3.46 25.79
C ALA A 359 25.68 4.88 25.69
N LEU A 360 24.91 5.17 24.64
CA LEU A 360 24.26 6.47 24.47
C LEU A 360 23.21 6.76 25.56
N CYS A 361 22.45 5.75 26.02
CA CYS A 361 21.52 5.92 27.13
C CYS A 361 22.23 6.35 28.42
N TRP A 362 23.41 5.79 28.69
CA TRP A 362 24.24 6.21 29.81
C TRP A 362 24.76 7.64 29.64
N ASP A 363 25.28 7.94 28.46
CA ASP A 363 25.96 9.21 28.19
C ASP A 363 24.99 10.39 28.19
N ASN A 364 23.70 10.13 27.92
CA ASN A 364 22.64 11.13 27.87
C ASN A 364 21.64 11.06 29.04
N PHE A 365 22.00 10.43 30.16
CA PHE A 365 21.17 10.39 31.38
C PHE A 365 19.75 9.84 31.18
N SER A 366 19.52 8.98 30.18
CA SER A 366 18.17 8.56 29.77
C SER A 366 17.44 7.71 30.83
N THR A 367 18.16 7.26 31.87
CA THR A 367 17.59 6.53 33.02
C THR A 367 17.30 7.41 34.23
N ALA A 368 17.52 8.74 34.15
CA ALA A 368 17.29 9.67 35.26
C ALA A 368 15.84 9.60 35.79
N THR A 369 14.85 9.49 34.90
CA THR A 369 13.43 9.33 35.29
C THR A 369 13.21 8.13 36.22
N GLU A 370 14.01 7.08 36.08
CA GLU A 370 13.89 5.90 36.94
C GLU A 370 14.36 6.18 38.37
N ILE A 371 15.36 7.05 38.55
CA ILE A 371 15.74 7.53 39.88
C ILE A 371 14.53 8.23 40.53
N ALA A 372 13.86 9.14 39.80
CA ALA A 372 12.66 9.81 40.31
C ALA A 372 11.55 8.81 40.66
N ASN A 373 11.30 7.79 39.83
CA ASN A 373 10.32 6.73 40.12
C ASN A 373 10.66 5.94 41.38
N ILE A 374 11.94 5.67 41.63
CA ILE A 374 12.40 4.98 42.83
C ILE A 374 12.22 5.86 44.08
N LEU A 375 12.47 7.16 43.98
CA LEU A 375 12.21 8.09 45.08
C LEU A 375 10.72 8.13 45.45
N VAL A 376 9.83 8.10 44.45
CA VAL A 376 8.39 8.00 44.70
C VAL A 376 8.04 6.65 45.34
N SER A 377 8.45 5.55 44.72
CA SER A 377 7.96 4.22 45.08
C SER A 377 8.55 3.65 46.36
N ARG A 378 9.82 3.95 46.67
CA ARG A 378 10.52 3.41 47.85
C ARG A 378 10.61 4.38 49.02
N PHE A 379 10.58 5.69 48.75
CA PHE A 379 10.78 6.74 49.77
C PHE A 379 9.57 7.66 49.94
N ASP A 380 8.45 7.37 49.25
CA ASP A 380 7.19 8.14 49.32
C ASP A 380 7.37 9.64 49.05
N VAL A 381 8.38 9.99 48.24
CA VAL A 381 8.64 11.38 47.84
C VAL A 381 7.62 11.76 46.76
N PRO A 382 6.86 12.86 46.90
CA PRO A 382 5.97 13.31 45.82
C PRO A 382 6.72 13.51 44.50
N PHE A 383 6.15 13.08 43.37
CA PHE A 383 6.86 13.03 42.08
C PHE A 383 7.51 14.36 41.68
N ARG A 384 6.88 15.52 41.93
CA ARG A 384 7.48 16.83 41.63
C ARG A 384 8.75 17.09 42.44
N THR A 385 8.77 16.64 43.69
CA THR A 385 9.96 16.74 44.56
C THR A 385 11.03 15.76 44.09
N ALA A 386 10.65 14.51 43.79
CA ALA A 386 11.56 13.50 43.24
C ALA A 386 12.21 13.96 41.93
N HIS A 387 11.41 14.49 41.00
CA HIS A 387 11.88 15.07 39.74
C HIS A 387 12.88 16.21 39.96
N ARG A 388 12.62 17.11 40.91
CA ARG A 388 13.54 18.20 41.25
C ARG A 388 14.87 17.67 41.79
N ILE A 389 14.82 16.73 42.75
CA ILE A 389 16.01 16.07 43.30
C ILE A 389 16.83 15.41 42.19
N THR A 390 16.18 14.65 41.30
CA THR A 390 16.85 14.03 40.14
C THR A 390 17.42 15.07 39.18
N GLY A 391 16.74 16.20 38.94
CA GLY A 391 17.25 17.29 38.13
C GLY A 391 18.50 17.94 38.71
N ASP A 392 18.50 18.19 40.03
CA ASP A 392 19.64 18.73 40.76
C ASP A 392 20.84 17.78 40.71
N LEU A 393 20.60 16.47 40.88
CA LEU A 393 21.60 15.41 40.70
C LEU A 393 22.21 15.42 39.28
N VAL A 394 21.39 15.48 38.23
CA VAL A 394 21.88 15.50 36.84
C VAL A 394 22.73 16.74 36.59
N ASN A 395 22.29 17.90 37.08
CA ASN A 395 23.06 19.16 36.98
C ASN A 395 24.42 19.05 37.69
N ALA A 396 24.44 18.49 38.89
CA ALA A 396 25.66 18.30 39.66
C ALA A 396 26.62 17.31 38.97
N ALA A 397 26.09 16.20 38.43
CA ALA A 397 26.87 15.22 37.70
C ALA A 397 27.50 15.84 36.43
N LEU A 398 26.72 16.60 35.64
CA LEU A 398 27.23 17.32 34.47
C LEU A 398 28.34 18.32 34.83
N ALA A 399 28.13 19.11 35.88
CA ALA A 399 29.13 20.07 36.36
C ALA A 399 30.44 19.38 36.79
N ALA A 400 30.37 18.15 37.30
CA ALA A 400 31.51 17.32 37.69
C ALA A 400 32.10 16.49 36.54
N GLY A 401 31.55 16.56 35.32
CA GLY A 401 32.00 15.73 34.19
C GLY A 401 31.69 14.24 34.36
N HIS A 402 30.62 13.92 35.10
CA HIS A 402 30.14 12.56 35.34
C HIS A 402 28.83 12.28 34.60
N THR A 403 28.52 11.00 34.44
CA THR A 403 27.20 10.50 34.04
C THR A 403 26.63 9.63 35.16
N LEU A 404 25.41 9.11 34.99
CA LEU A 404 24.82 8.17 35.96
C LEU A 404 25.61 6.86 36.11
N ARG A 405 26.61 6.60 35.25
CA ARG A 405 27.55 5.48 35.44
C ARG A 405 28.37 5.61 36.74
N ASN A 406 28.62 6.84 37.19
CA ASN A 406 29.31 7.07 38.46
C ASN A 406 28.33 6.93 39.63
N VAL A 407 27.99 5.67 39.94
CA VAL A 407 27.00 5.37 40.99
C VAL A 407 27.43 5.83 42.37
N ALA A 408 28.74 5.88 42.65
CA ALA A 408 29.27 6.41 43.91
C ALA A 408 29.00 7.91 44.07
N PHE A 409 29.17 8.69 42.99
CA PHE A 409 28.77 10.10 42.98
C PHE A 409 27.25 10.23 43.20
N THR A 410 26.46 9.46 42.47
CA THR A 410 24.99 9.50 42.57
C THR A 410 24.48 9.17 43.97
N THR A 411 24.98 8.10 44.60
CA THR A 411 24.55 7.71 45.95
C THR A 411 25.04 8.68 47.01
N THR A 412 26.26 9.21 46.87
CA THR A 412 26.80 10.22 47.79
C THR A 412 25.98 11.51 47.73
N PHE A 413 25.67 12.01 46.53
CA PHE A 413 24.83 13.19 46.35
C PHE A 413 23.45 13.03 47.00
N LEU A 414 22.76 11.91 46.76
CA LEU A 414 21.44 11.66 47.34
C LEU A 414 21.48 11.54 48.87
N ARG A 415 22.54 10.94 49.43
CA ARG A 415 22.70 10.82 50.88
C ARG A 415 23.00 12.18 51.53
N GLU A 416 23.94 12.94 50.98
CA GLU A 416 24.44 14.18 51.60
C GLU A 416 23.46 15.35 51.42
N GLU A 417 22.86 15.51 50.24
CA GLU A 417 22.01 16.67 49.93
C GLU A 417 20.53 16.45 50.26
N HIS A 418 20.09 15.19 50.35
CA HIS A 418 18.67 14.86 50.46
C HIS A 418 18.32 13.79 51.51
N ASP A 419 19.29 13.27 52.28
CA ASP A 419 19.09 12.23 53.31
C ASP A 419 18.42 10.95 52.75
N ILE A 420 18.75 10.59 51.51
CA ILE A 420 18.22 9.41 50.82
C ILE A 420 19.35 8.39 50.65
N ASP A 421 19.27 7.28 51.39
CA ASP A 421 20.27 6.22 51.33
C ASP A 421 19.84 5.09 50.38
N ILE A 422 20.56 4.97 49.26
CA ILE A 422 20.44 3.86 48.31
C ILE A 422 21.83 3.24 48.15
N SER A 423 21.92 1.91 48.21
CA SER A 423 23.20 1.23 48.02
C SER A 423 23.74 1.44 46.60
N GLU A 424 25.07 1.47 46.43
CA GLU A 424 25.67 1.56 45.08
C GLU A 424 25.25 0.39 44.18
N VAL A 425 24.99 -0.79 44.76
CA VAL A 425 24.52 -1.97 44.03
C VAL A 425 23.12 -1.74 43.46
N ASP A 426 22.20 -1.24 44.29
CA ASP A 426 20.84 -0.92 43.84
C ASP A 426 20.85 0.23 42.83
N MET A 427 21.63 1.28 43.08
CA MET A 427 21.74 2.43 42.18
C MET A 427 22.29 2.02 40.80
N LYS A 428 23.25 1.09 40.77
CA LYS A 428 23.77 0.52 39.52
C LYS A 428 22.70 -0.22 38.74
N GLN A 429 21.80 -0.95 39.40
CA GLN A 429 20.67 -1.60 38.73
C GLN A 429 19.65 -0.58 38.23
N ILE A 430 19.27 0.39 39.07
CA ILE A 430 18.30 1.44 38.74
C ILE A 430 18.73 2.24 37.51
N CYS A 431 20.00 2.63 37.46
CA CYS A 431 20.52 3.45 36.36
C CYS A 431 20.89 2.64 35.11
N ASP A 432 20.94 1.31 35.18
CA ASP A 432 21.32 0.48 34.04
C ASP A 432 20.23 0.48 32.95
N PRO A 433 20.53 0.92 31.71
CA PRO A 433 19.51 1.04 30.67
C PRO A 433 18.77 -0.26 30.34
N LEU A 434 19.45 -1.42 30.42
CA LEU A 434 18.80 -2.70 30.17
C LEU A 434 17.88 -3.09 31.35
N HIS A 435 18.30 -2.83 32.58
CA HIS A 435 17.44 -3.03 33.74
C HIS A 435 16.21 -2.10 33.72
N THR A 436 16.40 -0.81 33.40
CA THR A 436 15.28 0.15 33.22
C THR A 436 14.34 -0.31 32.11
N LEU A 437 14.86 -0.76 30.96
CA LEU A 437 14.04 -1.32 29.88
C LEU A 437 13.18 -2.50 30.38
N ARG A 438 13.75 -3.41 31.18
CA ARG A 438 13.05 -4.56 31.77
C ARG A 438 12.01 -4.18 32.83
N SER A 439 12.12 -3.02 33.46
CA SER A 439 11.19 -2.59 34.52
C SER A 439 9.85 -2.06 33.97
N TYR A 440 9.76 -1.76 32.68
CA TYR A 440 8.50 -1.36 32.05
C TYR A 440 7.51 -2.52 31.94
N ILE A 441 6.43 -2.47 32.72
CA ILE A 441 5.44 -3.55 32.81
C ILE A 441 4.03 -3.16 32.36
N SER A 442 3.76 -1.89 32.06
CA SER A 442 2.45 -1.45 31.60
C SER A 442 2.15 -2.00 30.20
N ALA A 443 0.87 -2.19 29.88
CA ALA A 443 0.44 -2.60 28.55
C ALA A 443 0.99 -1.65 27.46
N GLY A 444 1.51 -2.21 26.37
CA GLY A 444 2.10 -1.44 25.27
C GLY A 444 3.45 -0.79 25.57
N SER A 445 4.13 -1.18 26.64
CA SER A 445 5.46 -0.64 26.99
C SER A 445 6.62 -1.46 26.38
N THR A 446 7.85 -0.96 26.56
CA THR A 446 9.06 -1.53 25.95
C THR A 446 9.63 -2.77 26.65
N GLY A 447 9.09 -3.17 27.81
CA GLY A 447 9.60 -4.32 28.55
C GLY A 447 9.48 -5.61 27.73
N PRO A 448 10.43 -6.57 27.83
CA PRO A 448 10.48 -7.71 26.90
C PRO A 448 9.20 -8.55 26.86
N THR A 449 8.57 -8.76 28.02
CA THR A 449 7.27 -9.45 28.12
C THR A 449 6.17 -8.68 27.36
N ARG A 450 6.12 -7.36 27.52
CA ARG A 450 5.11 -6.50 26.86
C ARG A 450 5.34 -6.38 25.36
N VAL A 451 6.59 -6.45 24.91
CA VAL A 451 6.92 -6.51 23.49
C VAL A 451 6.53 -7.89 22.91
N SER A 452 6.75 -8.99 23.63
CA SER A 452 6.29 -10.33 23.18
C SER A 452 4.78 -10.36 22.96
N GLU A 453 4.00 -9.82 23.91
CA GLU A 453 2.54 -9.72 23.77
C GLU A 453 2.12 -8.89 22.54
N GLN A 454 2.81 -7.79 22.26
CA GLN A 454 2.57 -6.97 21.06
C GLN A 454 2.88 -7.74 19.77
N GLN A 455 3.99 -8.50 19.75
CA GLN A 455 4.38 -9.33 18.61
C GLN A 455 3.34 -10.45 18.38
N GLU A 456 2.96 -11.18 19.42
CA GLU A 456 1.98 -12.25 19.36
C GLU A 456 0.63 -11.76 18.84
N GLN A 457 0.12 -10.65 19.41
CA GLN A 457 -1.15 -10.06 18.99
C GLN A 457 -1.09 -9.58 17.53
N GLY A 458 -0.02 -8.88 17.13
CA GLY A 458 0.11 -8.37 15.77
C GLY A 458 0.31 -9.47 14.74
N LEU A 459 1.03 -10.55 15.05
CA LEU A 459 1.22 -11.69 14.16
C LEU A 459 -0.09 -12.50 13.97
N ALA A 460 -0.93 -12.59 15.00
CA ALA A 460 -2.27 -13.14 14.87
C ALA A 460 -3.13 -12.30 13.92
N ASP A 461 -3.17 -10.96 14.08
CA ASP A 461 -3.90 -10.05 13.19
C ASP A 461 -3.40 -10.15 11.73
N VAL A 462 -2.08 -10.24 11.52
CA VAL A 462 -1.51 -10.47 10.18
C VAL A 462 -2.02 -11.77 9.56
N THR A 463 -2.07 -12.86 10.34
CA THR A 463 -2.50 -14.17 9.84
C THR A 463 -3.94 -14.11 9.33
N ASP A 464 -4.84 -13.50 10.10
CA ASP A 464 -6.25 -13.35 9.75
C ASP A 464 -6.44 -12.49 8.49
N ARG A 465 -5.75 -11.34 8.42
CA ARG A 465 -5.84 -10.43 7.26
C ARG A 465 -5.23 -11.04 5.98
N LEU A 466 -4.14 -11.81 6.09
CA LEU A 466 -3.60 -12.55 4.95
C LEU A 466 -4.54 -13.66 4.49
N ALA A 467 -5.36 -14.24 5.38
CA ALA A 467 -6.40 -15.18 4.97
C ALA A 467 -7.54 -14.48 4.21
N GLU A 468 -7.96 -13.29 4.64
CA GLU A 468 -8.94 -12.45 3.92
C GLU A 468 -8.45 -12.10 2.50
N ILE A 469 -7.19 -11.66 2.36
CA ILE A 469 -6.60 -11.35 1.04
C ILE A 469 -6.57 -12.60 0.15
N ARG A 470 -6.15 -13.76 0.69
CA ARG A 470 -6.13 -15.02 -0.05
C ARG A 470 -7.53 -15.41 -0.52
N GLN A 471 -8.55 -15.28 0.34
CA GLN A 471 -9.94 -15.54 -0.04
C GLN A 471 -10.41 -14.59 -1.15
N ALA A 472 -10.07 -13.29 -1.07
CA ALA A 472 -10.38 -12.32 -2.12
C ALA A 472 -9.73 -12.70 -3.45
N ARG A 473 -8.44 -13.05 -3.47
CA ARG A 473 -7.74 -13.51 -4.68
C ARG A 473 -8.37 -14.78 -5.27
N THR A 474 -8.71 -15.75 -4.44
CA THR A 474 -9.39 -16.98 -4.88
C THR A 474 -10.71 -16.65 -5.57
N ARG A 475 -11.54 -15.78 -4.99
CA ARG A 475 -12.81 -15.34 -5.62
C ARG A 475 -12.58 -14.71 -7.00
N LEU A 476 -11.58 -13.83 -7.13
CA LEU A 476 -11.26 -13.19 -8.41
C LEU A 476 -10.77 -14.21 -9.45
N TRP A 477 -9.92 -15.15 -9.05
CA TRP A 477 -9.43 -16.21 -9.91
C TRP A 477 -10.57 -17.14 -10.35
N GLU A 478 -11.44 -17.54 -9.43
CA GLU A 478 -12.61 -18.38 -9.72
C GLU A 478 -13.56 -17.70 -10.70
N ALA A 479 -13.84 -16.40 -10.53
CA ALA A 479 -14.66 -15.61 -11.44
C ALA A 479 -14.06 -15.54 -12.86
N LYS A 480 -12.75 -15.27 -12.97
CA LYS A 480 -12.05 -15.26 -14.26
C LYS A 480 -12.10 -16.65 -14.92
N ALA A 481 -11.85 -17.69 -14.15
CA ALA A 481 -11.88 -19.06 -14.65
C ALA A 481 -13.30 -19.48 -15.07
N GLU A 482 -14.34 -19.09 -14.33
CA GLU A 482 -15.75 -19.30 -14.70
C GLU A 482 -16.07 -18.60 -16.02
N CYS A 483 -15.72 -17.32 -16.15
CA CYS A 483 -15.94 -16.53 -17.35
C CYS A 483 -15.30 -17.18 -18.59
N LEU A 484 -14.03 -17.58 -18.49
CA LEU A 484 -13.32 -18.24 -19.59
C LEU A 484 -13.90 -19.63 -19.90
N ARG A 485 -14.32 -20.41 -18.89
CA ARG A 485 -14.98 -21.70 -19.10
C ARG A 485 -16.31 -21.52 -19.82
N ALA A 486 -17.15 -20.59 -19.37
CA ALA A 486 -18.44 -20.28 -20.00
C ALA A 486 -18.24 -19.89 -21.47
N ALA A 487 -17.27 -19.02 -21.76
CA ALA A 487 -16.94 -18.64 -23.13
C ALA A 487 -16.54 -19.83 -24.01
N ARG A 488 -15.67 -20.71 -23.50
CA ARG A 488 -15.25 -21.93 -24.22
C ARG A 488 -16.40 -22.90 -24.46
N SER A 489 -17.33 -23.05 -23.51
CA SER A 489 -18.52 -23.89 -23.69
C SER A 489 -19.41 -23.38 -24.83
N VAL A 490 -19.62 -22.06 -24.93
CA VAL A 490 -20.38 -21.46 -26.03
C VAL A 490 -19.69 -21.69 -27.38
N VAL A 491 -18.36 -21.53 -27.43
CA VAL A 491 -17.58 -21.87 -28.62
C VAL A 491 -17.67 -23.36 -28.96
N GLY A 492 -17.74 -24.23 -27.95
CA GLY A 492 -17.97 -25.67 -28.07
C GLY A 492 -19.37 -26.07 -28.55
N GLY A 493 -20.33 -25.14 -28.61
CA GLY A 493 -21.68 -25.38 -29.11
C GLY A 493 -22.78 -25.49 -28.04
N VAL A 494 -22.47 -25.21 -26.77
CA VAL A 494 -23.48 -25.06 -25.72
C VAL A 494 -24.19 -23.72 -25.89
N SER A 495 -25.51 -23.67 -25.83
CA SER A 495 -26.20 -22.38 -25.91
C SER A 495 -26.00 -21.57 -24.61
N VAL A 496 -25.95 -20.24 -24.72
CA VAL A 496 -25.76 -19.38 -23.53
C VAL A 496 -26.90 -19.53 -22.50
N PRO A 497 -28.18 -19.68 -22.89
CA PRO A 497 -29.26 -19.95 -21.95
C PRO A 497 -29.12 -21.27 -21.19
N GLU A 498 -28.52 -22.30 -21.78
CA GLU A 498 -28.28 -23.60 -21.11
C GLU A 498 -27.25 -23.49 -19.98
N LEU A 499 -26.22 -22.64 -20.14
CA LEU A 499 -25.24 -22.33 -19.08
C LEU A 499 -25.88 -21.68 -17.84
N ALA A 500 -27.07 -21.08 -17.98
CA ALA A 500 -27.80 -20.52 -16.84
C ALA A 500 -28.39 -21.59 -15.92
N MET A 501 -28.69 -22.77 -16.45
CA MET A 501 -29.35 -23.86 -15.71
C MET A 501 -28.35 -24.77 -14.98
N GLU A 502 -27.10 -24.89 -15.47
CA GLU A 502 -26.06 -25.69 -14.81
C GLU A 502 -25.40 -24.99 -13.61
N VAL A 503 -25.48 -23.66 -13.53
CA VAL A 503 -24.88 -22.86 -12.45
C VAL A 503 -25.94 -22.41 -11.42
N GLY A 504 -26.96 -23.25 -11.20
CA GLY A 504 -28.07 -23.00 -10.29
C GLY A 504 -27.59 -22.67 -8.87
N VAL A 505 -28.10 -21.53 -8.39
CA VAL A 505 -28.14 -21.06 -6.99
C VAL A 505 -28.73 -22.10 -6.06
#